data_AF-A0A1Y2VJZ7-F1
#
_entry.id   AF-A0A1Y2VJZ7-F1
#
_cell.length_a   1.000
_cell.length_b   1.000
_cell.length_c   1.000
_cell.angle_alpha   90.00
_cell.angle_beta   90.00
_cell.angle_gamma   90.00
#
_symmetry.space_group_name_H-M   'P 1'
#
loop_
_entity.id
_entity.type
_entity.pdbx_description
1 polymer ?
#
loop_
_entity_poly.entity_id
_entity_poly.type
_entity_poly.pdbx_seq_one_letter_code
_entity_poly.pdbx_strand_id
1 'polypeptide(L)'
;MLYFSVACSLQTPVSPNTRASISSDGQLLTINHDGVETSVRLPGPVASIKQLPVQNPGTKNLSWRLPLAPTLEDHLSRTQEGQTVPWSASDLQPESPITCRTCRATIVESGTIKVWKDLPSENWAEMMEFWHCHKPHNHGHGHDSLTTSKAYGASSRISAQSGIGFIDLTSFLLSEKDVPVSAVPAMGSIFTETHFARRLLTGASQIIKSASSPVPPNEEGSRDETPENGEAHHSPAENHPVFCQSCKSQLGVLNDQGTSVSLFKWQVLVNEENRGSSSEPPKLSHCLSAMLLATMARSGCSKSIILPLRIQDQRAQDDSRVNGTTEYLLNIWVFNSNITFSSTKEARSPIRAVKVFYRMVTQAEADKLLDSMTSDVQDIYLPTDAIREIIDILDSSNHVTSNNDRQLKNWKVGLLEKWVGNGG
;
A
#
# COMPACT_ATOMS: atom_id res chain seq x y z
N MET A 1 11.10 32.64 4.55
CA MET A 1 11.40 32.57 3.11
C MET A 1 11.79 31.13 2.81
N LEU A 2 11.03 30.44 1.97
CA LEU A 2 11.29 29.05 1.60
C LEU A 2 12.33 29.01 0.47
N TYR A 3 13.10 27.92 0.39
CA TYR A 3 14.12 27.73 -0.62
C TYR A 3 14.08 26.29 -1.12
N PHE A 4 14.49 26.07 -2.36
CA PHE A 4 14.90 24.75 -2.84
C PHE A 4 16.35 24.78 -3.31
N SER A 5 16.98 23.60 -3.35
CA SER A 5 18.35 23.44 -3.82
C SER A 5 18.34 22.89 -5.25
N VAL A 6 19.19 23.46 -6.09
CA VAL A 6 19.46 22.98 -7.44
C VAL A 6 20.87 22.43 -7.46
N ALA A 7 21.04 21.24 -8.04
CA ALA A 7 22.33 20.68 -8.38
C ALA A 7 22.37 20.42 -9.89
N CYS A 8 23.45 20.82 -10.54
CA CYS A 8 23.68 20.61 -11.97
C CYS A 8 25.06 19.98 -12.17
N SER A 9 25.14 19.01 -13.09
CA SER A 9 26.39 18.40 -13.52
C SER A 9 26.54 18.58 -15.02
N LEU A 10 27.60 19.28 -15.42
CA LEU A 10 27.97 19.59 -16.80
C LEU A 10 28.84 18.48 -17.39
N GLN A 11 28.82 18.33 -18.72
CA GLN A 11 29.66 17.35 -19.40
C GLN A 11 31.14 17.74 -19.34
N THR A 12 31.43 19.03 -19.47
CA THR A 12 32.77 19.62 -19.36
C THR A 12 32.82 20.68 -18.26
N PRO A 13 34.02 21.06 -17.78
CA PRO A 13 34.14 22.11 -16.77
C PRO A 13 33.54 23.44 -17.23
N VAL A 14 33.08 24.25 -16.28
CA VAL A 14 32.55 25.59 -16.52
C VAL A 14 33.47 26.42 -17.42
N SER A 15 32.90 26.97 -18.48
CA SER A 15 33.58 27.83 -19.46
C SER A 15 33.13 29.30 -19.33
N PRO A 16 33.86 30.26 -19.94
CA PRO A 16 33.41 31.64 -20.06
C PRO A 16 32.11 31.84 -20.82
N ASN A 17 31.57 30.81 -21.50
CA ASN A 17 30.29 30.84 -22.21
C ASN A 17 29.16 30.17 -21.42
N THR A 18 29.46 29.60 -20.25
CA THR A 18 28.44 28.96 -19.41
C THR A 18 27.56 30.02 -18.74
N ARG A 19 26.24 29.93 -18.93
CA ARG A 19 25.24 30.83 -18.35
C ARG A 19 24.11 30.01 -17.75
N ALA A 20 23.56 30.50 -16.64
CA ALA A 20 22.37 29.95 -16.02
C ALA A 20 21.37 31.08 -15.76
N SER A 21 20.12 30.88 -16.14
CA SER A 21 19.06 31.87 -16.03
C SER A 21 17.74 31.25 -15.61
N ILE A 22 16.89 32.07 -15.02
CA ILE A 22 15.52 31.71 -14.66
C ILE A 22 14.58 32.51 -15.57
N SER A 23 13.51 31.87 -16.04
CA SER A 23 12.46 32.51 -16.83
C SER A 23 11.78 33.65 -16.06
N SER A 24 11.11 34.54 -16.78
CA SER A 24 10.42 35.70 -16.19
C SER A 24 9.29 35.34 -15.22
N ASP A 25 8.67 34.18 -15.41
CA ASP A 25 7.63 33.63 -14.52
C ASP A 25 8.21 32.84 -13.33
N GLY A 26 9.53 32.72 -13.24
CA GLY A 26 10.22 32.02 -12.16
C GLY A 26 10.13 30.49 -12.23
N GLN A 27 9.52 29.90 -13.26
CA GLN A 27 9.20 28.47 -13.30
C GLN A 27 10.19 27.61 -14.07
N LEU A 28 11.07 28.18 -14.89
CA LEU A 28 12.00 27.44 -15.73
C LEU A 28 13.43 27.85 -15.41
N LEU A 29 14.27 26.87 -15.10
CA LEU A 29 15.72 27.05 -15.06
C LEU A 29 16.31 26.60 -16.39
N THR A 30 17.09 27.47 -17.00
CA THR A 30 17.79 27.23 -18.26
C THR A 30 19.29 27.37 -18.04
N ILE A 31 20.04 26.37 -18.50
CA ILE A 31 21.51 26.36 -18.50
C ILE A 31 21.96 26.29 -19.95
N ASN A 32 22.73 27.30 -20.38
CA ASN A 32 23.45 27.28 -21.65
C ASN A 32 24.92 27.02 -21.36
N HIS A 33 25.45 25.90 -21.82
CA HIS A 33 26.85 25.51 -21.67
C HIS A 33 27.42 25.22 -23.06
N ASP A 34 28.31 26.09 -23.52
CA ASP A 34 29.01 25.98 -24.81
C ASP A 34 28.08 25.77 -26.02
N GLY A 35 26.95 26.48 -26.03
CA GLY A 35 25.97 26.44 -27.11
C GLY A 35 24.90 25.37 -26.96
N VAL A 36 25.03 24.48 -25.97
CA VAL A 36 23.98 23.51 -25.61
C VAL A 36 23.10 24.10 -24.54
N GLU A 37 21.82 24.26 -24.86
CA GLU A 37 20.79 24.70 -23.91
C GLU A 37 20.06 23.50 -23.30
N THR A 38 19.90 23.51 -21.99
CA THR A 38 19.10 22.53 -21.25
C THR A 38 18.23 23.25 -20.25
N SER A 39 16.95 22.90 -20.23
CA SER A 39 15.96 23.54 -19.38
C SER A 39 15.22 22.51 -18.53
N VAL A 40 14.81 22.91 -17.32
CA VAL A 40 14.01 22.08 -16.42
C VAL A 40 12.98 22.96 -15.70
N ARG A 41 11.75 22.47 -15.62
CA ARG A 41 10.69 23.12 -14.83
C ARG A 41 11.02 23.00 -13.35
N LEU A 42 10.80 24.06 -12.59
CA LEU A 42 11.14 24.14 -11.18
C LEU A 42 9.97 23.67 -10.31
N PRO A 43 10.23 23.13 -9.10
CA PRO A 43 9.18 22.71 -8.16
C PRO A 43 8.23 23.83 -7.72
N GLY A 44 8.65 25.09 -7.86
CA GLY A 44 7.84 26.27 -7.60
C GLY A 44 8.52 27.52 -8.18
N PRO A 45 7.78 28.64 -8.30
CA PRO A 45 8.30 29.86 -8.88
C PRO A 45 9.41 30.47 -8.01
N VAL A 46 10.50 30.93 -8.62
CA VAL A 46 11.63 31.57 -7.93
C VAL A 46 11.41 33.09 -7.81
N ALA A 47 11.71 33.65 -6.65
CA ALA A 47 11.61 35.08 -6.41
C ALA A 47 12.78 35.85 -7.05
N SER A 48 12.47 36.80 -7.95
CA SER A 48 13.30 37.96 -8.28
C SER A 48 14.77 37.70 -8.70
N ILE A 49 15.09 36.53 -9.24
CA ILE A 49 16.41 36.19 -9.79
C ILE A 49 16.24 35.85 -11.27
N LYS A 50 16.90 36.60 -12.17
CA LYS A 50 16.89 36.31 -13.62
C LYS A 50 18.14 35.57 -14.08
N GLN A 51 19.29 35.84 -13.46
CA GLN A 51 20.57 35.24 -13.82
C GLN A 51 21.24 34.69 -12.58
N LEU A 52 21.74 33.46 -12.68
CA LEU A 52 22.41 32.78 -11.59
C LEU A 52 23.93 32.96 -11.70
N PRO A 53 24.62 33.16 -10.56
CA PRO A 53 26.06 33.26 -10.57
C PRO A 53 26.67 31.91 -10.97
N VAL A 54 27.48 31.92 -12.02
CA VAL A 54 28.30 30.78 -12.45
C VAL A 54 29.75 31.11 -12.08
N GLN A 55 30.11 30.92 -10.82
CA GLN A 55 31.44 31.23 -10.32
C GLN A 55 32.08 29.96 -9.78
N ASN A 56 32.66 29.15 -10.66
CA ASN A 56 33.48 27.98 -10.32
C ASN A 56 34.26 27.49 -11.56
N PRO A 57 35.23 28.27 -12.08
CA PRO A 57 36.02 27.83 -13.24
C PRO A 57 36.73 26.51 -12.93
N GLY A 58 36.66 25.55 -13.86
CA GLY A 58 37.30 24.24 -13.72
C GLY A 58 36.45 23.17 -13.00
N THR A 59 35.28 23.49 -12.45
CA THR A 59 34.37 22.47 -11.91
C THR A 59 33.33 22.03 -12.95
N LYS A 60 32.83 20.79 -12.83
CA LYS A 60 31.69 20.31 -13.61
C LYS A 60 30.36 20.44 -12.86
N ASN A 61 30.40 20.72 -11.56
CA ASN A 61 29.22 20.72 -10.72
C ASN A 61 28.89 22.14 -10.28
N LEU A 62 27.64 22.53 -10.47
CA LEU A 62 27.08 23.81 -10.05
C LEU A 62 25.96 23.55 -9.04
N SER A 63 25.83 24.42 -8.05
CA SER A 63 24.75 24.34 -7.08
C SER A 63 24.24 25.72 -6.70
N TRP A 64 22.93 25.83 -6.53
CA TRP A 64 22.28 27.05 -6.10
C TRP A 64 21.21 26.75 -5.06
N ARG A 65 20.97 27.71 -4.16
CA ARG A 65 19.78 27.72 -3.31
C ARG A 65 18.89 28.87 -3.77
N LEU A 66 17.72 28.55 -4.28
CA LEU A 66 16.83 29.51 -4.92
C LEU A 66 15.66 29.84 -3.98
N PRO A 67 15.39 31.13 -3.69
CA PRO A 67 14.25 31.53 -2.89
C PRO A 67 12.96 31.29 -3.67
N LEU A 68 11.99 30.65 -3.04
CA LEU A 68 10.66 30.52 -3.60
C LEU A 68 9.91 31.86 -3.50
N ALA A 69 9.20 32.22 -4.56
CA ALA A 69 8.28 33.34 -4.56
C ALA A 69 7.09 33.01 -3.64
N PRO A 70 6.65 33.97 -2.80
CA PRO A 70 5.47 33.76 -1.97
C PRO A 70 4.23 33.68 -2.87
N THR A 71 3.62 32.51 -2.98
CA THR A 71 2.31 32.33 -3.63
C THR A 71 1.21 32.21 -2.57
N LEU A 72 0.04 32.80 -2.82
CA LEU A 72 -1.12 32.73 -1.91
C LEU A 72 -1.58 31.27 -1.71
N GLU A 73 -1.39 30.44 -2.73
CA GLU A 73 -1.70 29.01 -2.78
C GLU A 73 -0.86 28.19 -1.77
N ASP A 74 0.38 28.60 -1.50
CA ASP A 74 1.33 27.86 -0.64
C ASP A 74 0.91 27.85 0.84
N HIS A 75 0.05 28.78 1.26
CA HIS A 75 -0.52 28.83 2.62
C HIS A 75 -1.77 27.96 2.78
N LEU A 76 -2.54 27.78 1.69
CA LEU A 76 -3.75 26.95 1.68
C LEU A 76 -3.41 25.47 1.41
N SER A 77 -2.50 25.18 0.48
CA SER A 77 -2.06 23.81 0.19
C SER A 77 -1.31 23.16 1.36
N ARG A 78 -0.66 23.96 2.22
CA ARG A 78 0.03 23.51 3.45
C ARG A 78 -0.92 23.27 4.62
N THR A 79 -2.10 23.90 4.64
CA THR A 79 -3.16 23.67 5.65
C THR A 79 -4.15 22.60 5.21
N GLN A 80 -4.24 22.35 3.90
CA GLN A 80 -5.05 21.33 3.26
C GLN A 80 -4.18 20.21 2.67
N GLU A 81 -3.09 19.82 3.34
CA GLU A 81 -2.32 18.60 3.03
C GLU A 81 -3.15 17.36 3.41
N GLY A 82 -4.29 17.17 2.75
CA GLY A 82 -4.96 15.87 2.74
C GLY A 82 -3.99 14.85 2.15
N GLN A 83 -3.80 13.72 2.83
CA GLN A 83 -3.11 12.58 2.22
C GLN A 83 -3.93 12.15 1.00
N THR A 84 -3.50 12.51 -0.20
CA THR A 84 -4.02 11.94 -1.43
C THR A 84 -3.67 10.47 -1.45
N VAL A 85 -4.69 9.61 -1.48
CA VAL A 85 -4.52 8.16 -1.53
C VAL A 85 -4.75 7.65 -2.95
N PRO A 86 -4.02 6.62 -3.40
CA PRO A 86 -4.21 6.08 -4.74
C PRO A 86 -5.60 5.46 -4.85
N TRP A 87 -6.53 6.16 -5.49
CA TRP A 87 -7.97 5.84 -5.59
C TRP A 87 -8.70 5.67 -4.26
N SER A 88 -9.69 6.52 -4.04
CA SER A 88 -10.76 6.42 -3.04
C SER A 88 -12.05 5.91 -3.69
N ALA A 89 -13.08 5.61 -2.90
CA ALA A 89 -14.37 5.17 -3.43
C ALA A 89 -15.03 6.21 -4.33
N SER A 90 -14.87 7.50 -4.00
CA SER A 90 -15.36 8.61 -4.83
C SER A 90 -14.61 8.79 -6.14
N ASP A 91 -13.43 8.19 -6.29
CA ASP A 91 -12.66 8.27 -7.53
C ASP A 91 -13.12 7.22 -8.55
N LEU A 92 -13.89 6.20 -8.15
CA LEU A 92 -14.15 5.03 -8.99
C LEU A 92 -15.59 4.98 -9.49
N GLN A 93 -15.74 4.74 -10.79
CA GLN A 93 -17.03 4.61 -11.43
C GLN A 93 -17.68 3.27 -11.03
N PRO A 94 -18.88 3.28 -10.40
CA PRO A 94 -19.65 2.06 -10.14
C PRO A 94 -20.00 1.32 -11.44
N GLU A 95 -20.20 0.01 -11.34
CA GLU A 95 -20.57 -0.90 -12.44
C GLU A 95 -19.53 -0.99 -13.57
N SER A 96 -18.38 -0.32 -13.44
CA SER A 96 -17.27 -0.47 -14.38
C SER A 96 -16.55 -1.81 -14.21
N PRO A 97 -16.01 -2.39 -15.30
CA PRO A 97 -15.23 -3.62 -15.20
C PRO A 97 -13.88 -3.37 -14.51
N ILE A 98 -13.36 -4.39 -13.85
CA ILE A 98 -11.96 -4.43 -13.38
C ILE A 98 -11.17 -5.25 -14.39
N THR A 99 -10.08 -4.69 -14.93
CA THR A 99 -9.25 -5.36 -15.96
C THR A 99 -7.80 -5.50 -15.52
N CYS A 100 -7.11 -6.52 -16.02
CA CYS A 100 -5.69 -6.71 -15.78
C CYS A 100 -4.89 -5.55 -16.40
N ARG A 101 -3.99 -4.95 -15.63
CA ARG A 101 -3.16 -3.84 -16.14
C ARG A 101 -2.25 -4.27 -17.31
N THR A 102 -1.72 -5.49 -17.24
CA THR A 102 -0.75 -6.03 -18.20
C THR A 102 -1.36 -6.38 -19.54
N CYS A 103 -2.47 -7.14 -19.57
CA CYS A 103 -3.05 -7.66 -20.81
C CYS A 103 -4.47 -7.15 -21.11
N ARG A 104 -5.06 -6.34 -20.22
CA ARG A 104 -6.43 -5.80 -20.32
C ARG A 104 -7.54 -6.86 -20.30
N ALA A 105 -7.23 -8.12 -20.00
CA ALA A 105 -8.26 -9.15 -19.78
C ALA A 105 -9.19 -8.74 -18.61
N THR A 106 -10.49 -8.92 -18.79
CA THR A 106 -11.50 -8.67 -17.76
C THR A 106 -11.29 -9.62 -16.59
N ILE A 107 -11.18 -9.06 -15.38
CA ILE A 107 -11.09 -9.79 -14.11
C ILE A 107 -12.46 -9.80 -13.44
N VAL A 108 -13.15 -8.66 -13.44
CA VAL A 108 -14.52 -8.52 -12.93
C VAL A 108 -15.37 -7.87 -14.00
N GLU A 109 -16.50 -8.50 -14.34
CA GLU A 109 -17.40 -8.04 -15.39
C GLU A 109 -18.11 -6.73 -15.01
N SER A 110 -18.46 -5.94 -16.02
CA SER A 110 -19.25 -4.72 -15.83
C SER A 110 -20.62 -5.05 -15.21
N GLY A 111 -21.11 -4.19 -14.33
CA GLY A 111 -22.34 -4.39 -13.57
C GLY A 111 -22.21 -5.26 -12.32
N THR A 112 -21.05 -5.90 -12.09
CA THR A 112 -20.83 -6.75 -10.90
C THR A 112 -20.68 -5.90 -9.64
N ILE A 113 -19.70 -4.98 -9.61
CA ILE A 113 -19.47 -4.10 -8.46
C ILE A 113 -20.37 -2.88 -8.56
N LYS A 114 -21.40 -2.82 -7.71
CA LYS A 114 -22.43 -1.78 -7.73
C LYS A 114 -22.11 -0.58 -6.88
N VAL A 115 -21.31 -0.78 -5.83
CA VAL A 115 -20.97 0.26 -4.87
C VAL A 115 -19.51 0.10 -4.45
N TRP A 116 -18.77 1.21 -4.50
CA TRP A 116 -17.45 1.32 -3.91
C TRP A 116 -17.55 1.91 -2.50
N LYS A 117 -16.78 1.36 -1.56
CA LYS A 117 -16.69 1.88 -0.19
C LYS A 117 -15.23 1.90 0.22
N ASP A 118 -14.76 3.04 0.71
CA ASP A 118 -13.49 3.06 1.41
C ASP A 118 -13.65 2.22 2.66
N LEU A 119 -12.74 1.27 2.85
CA LEU A 119 -12.59 0.70 4.18
C LEU A 119 -12.26 1.88 5.10
N PRO A 120 -12.88 1.97 6.30
CA PRO A 120 -12.23 2.76 7.35
C PRO A 120 -10.81 2.25 7.35
N SER A 121 -9.81 3.14 7.31
CA SER A 121 -8.42 2.71 7.29
C SER A 121 -8.30 1.59 8.32
N GLU A 122 -7.62 0.50 7.98
CA GLU A 122 -7.54 -0.74 8.77
C GLU A 122 -7.29 -0.46 10.28
N ASN A 123 -6.77 0.74 10.56
CA ASN A 123 -6.36 1.32 11.82
C ASN A 123 -7.36 2.25 12.53
N TRP A 124 -8.48 2.65 11.92
CA TRP A 124 -9.61 3.21 12.68
C TRP A 124 -10.29 2.13 13.51
N ALA A 125 -10.45 0.92 12.98
CA ALA A 125 -11.05 -0.20 13.71
C ALA A 125 -10.23 -0.58 14.97
N GLU A 126 -8.90 -0.49 14.89
CA GLU A 126 -7.98 -0.68 16.03
C GLU A 126 -8.01 0.51 17.01
N MET A 127 -8.12 1.74 16.51
CA MET A 127 -8.27 2.94 17.37
C MET A 127 -9.59 2.99 18.15
N MET A 128 -10.63 2.32 17.66
CA MET A 128 -11.93 2.26 18.34
C MET A 128 -11.86 1.52 19.69
N GLU A 129 -10.92 0.58 19.88
CA GLU A 129 -10.77 -0.11 21.18
C GLU A 129 -10.25 0.83 22.28
N PHE A 130 -9.51 1.87 21.90
CA PHE A 130 -8.98 2.89 22.82
C PHE A 130 -9.96 4.04 23.11
N TRP A 131 -11.11 4.08 22.43
CA TRP A 131 -12.13 5.15 22.55
C TRP A 131 -13.33 4.75 23.42
N HIS A 132 -13.10 3.93 24.43
CA HIS A 132 -14.10 3.61 25.44
C HIS A 132 -13.57 3.99 26.82
N CYS A 133 -14.11 5.05 27.44
CA CYS A 133 -13.84 5.34 28.85
C CYS A 133 -14.28 4.18 29.77
N HIS A 134 -15.27 3.39 29.34
CA HIS A 134 -15.64 2.10 29.91
C HIS A 134 -16.16 1.17 28.82
N LYS A 135 -15.72 -0.09 28.81
CA LYS A 135 -16.35 -1.15 28.00
C LYS A 135 -17.80 -1.28 28.46
N PRO A 136 -18.81 -1.24 27.56
CA PRO A 136 -20.20 -1.36 27.98
C PRO A 136 -20.36 -2.68 28.73
N HIS A 137 -20.65 -2.59 30.03
CA HIS A 137 -20.96 -3.75 30.83
C HIS A 137 -22.31 -4.26 30.34
N ASN A 138 -22.34 -5.53 29.92
CA ASN A 138 -23.56 -6.21 29.56
C ASN A 138 -24.32 -6.51 30.86
N HIS A 139 -24.91 -5.48 31.47
CA HIS A 139 -25.88 -5.68 32.54
C HIS A 139 -27.17 -6.13 31.85
N GLY A 140 -27.38 -7.44 31.86
CA GLY A 140 -28.59 -8.06 31.33
C GLY A 140 -29.82 -7.50 32.03
N HIS A 141 -30.48 -6.55 31.38
CA HIS A 141 -31.88 -6.24 31.62
C HIS A 141 -32.55 -6.06 30.26
N GLY A 142 -33.37 -7.05 29.90
CA GLY A 142 -34.20 -6.98 28.72
C GLY A 142 -35.25 -5.88 28.88
N HIS A 143 -35.20 -4.89 27.99
CA HIS A 143 -36.38 -4.40 27.27
C HIS A 143 -35.94 -3.58 26.05
N ASP A 144 -36.77 -3.60 25.01
CA ASP A 144 -36.76 -2.84 23.77
C ASP A 144 -35.99 -3.38 22.54
N SER A 145 -36.82 -4.03 21.71
CA SER A 145 -36.77 -4.10 20.26
C SER A 145 -36.57 -2.72 19.63
N LEU A 146 -35.66 -2.60 18.66
CA LEU A 146 -35.34 -1.45 17.79
C LEU A 146 -34.12 -0.57 18.15
N THR A 147 -32.92 -1.12 18.38
CA THR A 147 -31.64 -0.39 18.09
C THR A 147 -30.40 -1.30 17.90
N THR A 148 -30.53 -2.56 17.50
CA THR A 148 -29.37 -3.47 17.31
C THR A 148 -28.70 -3.34 15.92
N SER A 149 -28.62 -2.14 15.37
CA SER A 149 -27.98 -1.86 14.06
C SER A 149 -26.77 -0.91 14.15
N LYS A 150 -26.17 -0.74 15.33
CA LYS A 150 -24.91 0.00 15.48
C LYS A 150 -23.72 -0.96 15.41
N ALA A 151 -23.33 -1.30 14.20
CA ALA A 151 -22.08 -2.00 13.88
C ALA A 151 -20.87 -1.06 14.03
N TYR A 152 -20.60 -0.58 15.25
CA TYR A 152 -19.50 0.35 15.56
C TYR A 152 -18.54 -0.19 16.64
N GLY A 153 -18.48 -1.50 16.85
CA GLY A 153 -17.54 -2.11 17.80
C GLY A 153 -16.31 -2.69 17.10
N ALA A 154 -15.17 -2.78 17.80
CA ALA A 154 -13.95 -3.46 17.30
C ALA A 154 -14.18 -4.93 16.88
N SER A 155 -15.33 -5.52 17.23
CA SER A 155 -15.78 -6.86 16.83
C SER A 155 -16.61 -6.89 15.54
N SER A 156 -17.00 -5.75 14.95
CA SER A 156 -17.65 -5.73 13.63
C SER A 156 -16.60 -5.92 12.55
N ARG A 157 -16.25 -7.17 12.26
CA ARG A 157 -15.41 -7.53 11.13
C ARG A 157 -16.09 -7.09 9.84
N ILE A 158 -15.45 -6.18 9.11
CA ILE A 158 -15.85 -5.87 7.74
C ILE A 158 -15.55 -7.10 6.91
N SER A 159 -16.59 -7.73 6.37
CA SER A 159 -16.47 -8.88 5.49
C SER A 159 -16.77 -8.47 4.05
N ALA A 160 -16.10 -9.11 3.10
CA ALA A 160 -16.38 -8.94 1.69
C ALA A 160 -17.83 -9.31 1.39
N GLN A 161 -18.51 -8.49 0.60
CA GLN A 161 -19.92 -8.64 0.24
C GLN A 161 -20.06 -8.61 -1.27
N SER A 162 -20.86 -9.53 -1.82
CA SER A 162 -21.07 -9.57 -3.26
C SER A 162 -21.72 -8.28 -3.76
N GLY A 163 -21.15 -7.73 -4.83
CA GLY A 163 -21.53 -6.45 -5.45
C GLY A 163 -21.02 -5.19 -4.74
N ILE A 164 -20.22 -5.31 -3.68
CA ILE A 164 -19.59 -4.20 -2.98
C ILE A 164 -18.06 -4.34 -3.07
N GLY A 165 -17.40 -3.33 -3.63
CA GLY A 165 -15.96 -3.22 -3.66
C GLY A 165 -15.46 -2.38 -2.49
N PHE A 166 -14.70 -3.00 -1.59
CA PHE A 166 -14.05 -2.30 -0.50
C PHE A 166 -12.65 -1.84 -0.92
N ILE A 167 -12.23 -0.65 -0.51
CA ILE A 167 -10.99 -0.02 -0.97
C ILE A 167 -10.08 0.30 0.23
N ASP A 168 -8.83 -0.17 0.21
CA ASP A 168 -7.79 0.23 1.17
C ASP A 168 -6.67 1.04 0.47
N LEU A 169 -5.49 1.23 1.09
CA LEU A 169 -4.39 2.00 0.48
C LEU A 169 -3.71 1.32 -0.72
N THR A 170 -3.79 0.00 -0.83
CA THR A 170 -2.99 -0.84 -1.73
C THR A 170 -3.84 -1.78 -2.60
N SER A 171 -5.10 -2.02 -2.24
CA SER A 171 -5.91 -3.11 -2.77
C SER A 171 -7.41 -2.80 -2.83
N PHE A 172 -8.11 -3.64 -3.59
CA PHE A 172 -9.56 -3.77 -3.62
C PHE A 172 -9.97 -5.09 -2.98
N LEU A 173 -10.71 -5.05 -1.87
CA LEU A 173 -11.26 -6.21 -1.20
C LEU A 173 -12.64 -6.52 -1.79
N LEU A 174 -12.74 -7.65 -2.48
CA LEU A 174 -13.92 -8.11 -3.21
C LEU A 174 -14.41 -9.45 -2.67
N SER A 175 -15.69 -9.77 -2.90
CA SER A 175 -16.18 -11.13 -2.66
C SER A 175 -15.59 -12.08 -3.69
N GLU A 176 -15.18 -13.28 -3.26
CA GLU A 176 -14.72 -14.34 -4.18
C GLU A 176 -15.74 -14.61 -5.30
N LYS A 177 -17.04 -14.52 -5.00
CA LYS A 177 -18.13 -14.74 -5.97
C LYS A 177 -18.15 -13.73 -7.12
N ASP A 178 -17.63 -12.52 -6.89
CA ASP A 178 -17.59 -11.45 -7.88
C ASP A 178 -16.34 -11.54 -8.76
N VAL A 179 -15.35 -12.33 -8.34
CA VAL A 179 -14.11 -12.58 -9.09
C VAL A 179 -14.24 -13.97 -9.72
N PRO A 180 -14.61 -14.08 -11.00
CA PRO A 180 -14.75 -15.38 -11.66
C PRO A 180 -13.54 -16.29 -11.41
N VAL A 181 -13.85 -17.53 -11.00
CA VAL A 181 -12.93 -18.62 -10.57
C VAL A 181 -11.75 -18.87 -11.54
N SER A 182 -11.82 -18.38 -12.78
CA SER A 182 -10.72 -18.45 -13.74
C SER A 182 -9.47 -17.61 -13.39
N ALA A 183 -9.54 -16.74 -12.38
CA ALA A 183 -8.41 -15.96 -11.85
C ALA A 183 -7.76 -16.59 -10.59
N VAL A 184 -8.33 -17.68 -10.06
CA VAL A 184 -7.82 -18.44 -8.90
C VAL A 184 -7.09 -19.68 -9.47
N PRO A 185 -5.94 -20.12 -8.92
CA PRO A 185 -5.28 -21.32 -9.43
C PRO A 185 -6.28 -22.48 -9.47
N ALA A 186 -6.28 -23.22 -10.57
CA ALA A 186 -7.13 -24.39 -10.74
C ALA A 186 -7.00 -25.29 -9.51
N MET A 187 -8.05 -25.33 -8.68
CA MET A 187 -8.23 -26.44 -7.76
C MET A 187 -8.20 -27.70 -8.63
N GLY A 188 -7.10 -28.44 -8.53
CA GLY A 188 -7.08 -29.82 -8.97
C GLY A 188 -8.09 -30.57 -8.12
N SER A 189 -9.33 -30.68 -8.60
CA SER A 189 -10.25 -31.80 -8.41
C SER A 189 -10.07 -32.64 -7.13
N ILE A 190 -10.20 -32.06 -5.93
CA ILE A 190 -10.48 -32.80 -4.69
C ILE A 190 -11.33 -31.94 -3.75
N PHE A 191 -12.53 -31.58 -4.20
CA PHE A 191 -13.68 -31.50 -3.29
C PHE A 191 -14.78 -32.32 -3.96
N THR A 192 -14.68 -33.63 -3.80
CA THR A 192 -15.82 -34.52 -4.02
C THR A 192 -16.97 -34.01 -3.16
N GLU A 193 -18.07 -33.74 -3.84
CA GLU A 193 -19.44 -33.73 -3.33
C GLU A 193 -19.57 -34.38 -1.94
N THR A 194 -19.83 -33.61 -0.88
CA THR A 194 -20.48 -34.20 0.31
C THR A 194 -21.21 -33.24 1.24
N HIS A 195 -21.41 -31.96 0.93
CA HIS A 195 -22.14 -31.08 1.87
C HIS A 195 -23.18 -30.12 1.29
N PHE A 196 -23.63 -30.32 0.06
CA PHE A 196 -24.74 -29.55 -0.53
C PHE A 196 -25.77 -30.43 -1.25
N ALA A 197 -26.43 -31.34 -0.51
CA ALA A 197 -27.71 -31.91 -0.93
C ALA A 197 -28.49 -32.51 0.24
N ARG A 198 -28.95 -31.69 1.19
CA ARG A 198 -30.09 -32.07 2.05
C ARG A 198 -30.82 -30.87 2.60
N ARG A 199 -31.75 -30.34 1.81
CA ARG A 199 -33.05 -29.81 2.25
C ARG A 199 -33.84 -29.32 1.05
N LEU A 200 -34.75 -30.18 0.59
CA LEU A 200 -36.11 -29.86 0.13
C LEU A 200 -36.60 -31.05 -0.69
N LEU A 201 -37.26 -32.01 -0.04
CA LEU A 201 -38.42 -32.70 -0.60
C LEU A 201 -39.29 -33.18 0.57
N THR A 202 -40.46 -32.57 0.63
CA THR A 202 -41.67 -32.97 1.35
C THR A 202 -42.15 -34.35 0.89
N GLY A 203 -42.57 -35.21 1.81
CA GLY A 203 -43.27 -36.45 1.46
C GLY A 203 -43.39 -37.40 2.65
N ALA A 204 -44.63 -37.64 3.08
CA ALA A 204 -45.01 -38.44 4.23
C ALA A 204 -44.55 -39.90 4.17
N SER A 205 -44.21 -40.48 5.32
CA SER A 205 -44.91 -41.65 5.88
C SER A 205 -44.35 -42.06 7.24
N GLN A 206 -45.27 -42.60 8.03
CA GLN A 206 -45.23 -43.05 9.41
C GLN A 206 -44.13 -44.11 9.68
N ILE A 207 -43.68 -44.22 10.94
CA ILE A 207 -43.82 -45.41 11.81
C ILE A 207 -42.85 -45.37 13.02
N ILE A 208 -43.48 -45.30 14.19
CA ILE A 208 -43.21 -45.98 15.48
C ILE A 208 -42.02 -45.59 16.38
N LYS A 209 -42.44 -45.31 17.62
CA LYS A 209 -41.76 -45.02 18.89
C LYS A 209 -40.86 -46.17 19.39
N SER A 210 -39.82 -45.81 20.14
CA SER A 210 -39.61 -46.38 21.48
C SER A 210 -38.68 -45.48 22.30
N ALA A 211 -39.19 -45.08 23.46
CA ALA A 211 -38.49 -44.34 24.50
C ALA A 211 -37.87 -45.30 25.51
N SER A 212 -36.75 -44.91 26.13
CA SER A 212 -36.46 -45.23 27.55
C SER A 212 -35.20 -44.50 28.05
N SER A 213 -35.40 -43.59 29.00
CA SER A 213 -34.49 -43.31 30.12
C SER A 213 -35.14 -43.97 31.37
N PRO A 214 -34.40 -44.45 32.40
CA PRO A 214 -34.07 -43.56 33.55
C PRO A 214 -32.81 -43.92 34.42
N VAL A 215 -32.07 -42.89 34.84
CA VAL A 215 -31.45 -42.50 36.17
C VAL A 215 -30.70 -43.53 37.10
N PRO A 216 -30.03 -43.14 38.24
CA PRO A 216 -28.59 -43.30 38.55
C PRO A 216 -28.30 -44.27 39.75
N PRO A 217 -27.05 -44.34 40.30
CA PRO A 217 -26.77 -43.61 41.57
C PRO A 217 -25.30 -43.14 41.81
N ASN A 218 -25.16 -42.38 42.90
CA ASN A 218 -23.99 -41.69 43.50
C ASN A 218 -22.75 -42.55 43.82
N GLU A 219 -21.54 -41.95 43.87
CA GLU A 219 -20.80 -41.57 45.11
C GLU A 219 -19.33 -41.14 44.84
N GLU A 220 -18.94 -40.09 45.57
CA GLU A 220 -17.61 -39.79 46.15
C GLU A 220 -16.37 -39.46 45.29
N GLY A 221 -16.04 -38.16 45.24
CA GLY A 221 -14.83 -37.61 45.85
C GLY A 221 -13.45 -38.04 45.33
N SER A 222 -12.88 -37.25 44.41
CA SER A 222 -11.44 -36.97 44.42
C SER A 222 -11.15 -35.63 43.76
N ARG A 223 -10.37 -34.79 44.44
CA ARG A 223 -9.80 -33.56 43.90
C ARG A 223 -8.70 -33.96 42.94
N ASP A 224 -8.84 -33.61 41.67
CA ASP A 224 -7.74 -33.66 40.72
C ASP A 224 -7.64 -32.30 40.02
N GLU A 225 -6.52 -31.64 40.26
CA GLU A 225 -6.17 -30.36 39.66
C GLU A 225 -5.88 -30.61 38.18
N THR A 226 -6.81 -30.25 37.29
CA THR A 226 -6.52 -30.22 35.85
C THR A 226 -5.74 -28.96 35.52
N PRO A 227 -4.52 -29.05 34.96
CA PRO A 227 -3.83 -27.89 34.42
C PRO A 227 -4.59 -27.37 33.20
N GLU A 228 -4.86 -26.07 33.17
CA GLU A 228 -5.35 -25.34 32.00
C GLU A 228 -4.37 -25.55 30.84
N ASN A 229 -4.69 -26.51 29.98
CA ASN A 229 -3.95 -26.76 28.75
C ASN A 229 -4.48 -25.86 27.64
N GLY A 230 -3.58 -25.02 27.13
CA GLY A 230 -3.52 -24.64 25.73
C GLY A 230 -4.37 -23.44 25.35
N GLU A 231 -3.78 -22.25 25.45
CA GLU A 231 -4.06 -21.20 24.48
C GLU A 231 -3.96 -21.81 23.09
N ALA A 232 -5.08 -21.82 22.36
CA ALA A 232 -5.08 -22.20 20.95
C ALA A 232 -4.13 -21.24 20.23
N HIS A 233 -2.95 -21.73 19.85
CA HIS A 233 -2.10 -21.06 18.90
C HIS A 233 -2.92 -20.83 17.62
N HIS A 234 -3.43 -19.61 17.44
CA HIS A 234 -3.96 -19.18 16.16
C HIS A 234 -2.81 -19.22 15.16
N SER A 235 -2.80 -20.23 14.30
CA SER A 235 -1.93 -20.27 13.12
C SER A 235 -2.17 -18.97 12.33
N PRO A 236 -1.11 -18.22 11.98
CA PRO A 236 -1.26 -16.95 11.27
C PRO A 236 -1.95 -17.18 9.93
N ALA A 237 -2.88 -16.29 9.56
CA ALA A 237 -3.67 -16.40 8.34
C ALA A 237 -2.76 -16.55 7.09
N GLU A 238 -2.92 -17.64 6.37
CA GLU A 238 -2.31 -17.97 5.09
C GLU A 238 -3.06 -17.24 3.95
N ASN A 239 -2.37 -17.00 2.83
CA ASN A 239 -2.95 -16.34 1.66
C ASN A 239 -2.58 -17.14 0.42
N HIS A 240 -3.49 -17.20 -0.55
CA HIS A 240 -3.26 -17.86 -1.83
C HIS A 240 -3.12 -16.82 -2.94
N PRO A 241 -2.17 -16.96 -3.88
CA PRO A 241 -1.96 -15.96 -4.92
C PRO A 241 -3.08 -16.02 -5.97
N VAL A 242 -3.55 -14.86 -6.42
CA VAL A 242 -4.53 -14.71 -7.50
C VAL A 242 -3.80 -14.23 -8.75
N PHE A 243 -4.00 -14.90 -9.88
CA PHE A 243 -3.27 -14.64 -11.13
C PHE A 243 -4.21 -14.31 -12.28
N CYS A 244 -3.75 -13.45 -13.19
CA CYS A 244 -4.46 -13.21 -14.44
C CYS A 244 -4.46 -14.49 -15.28
N GLN A 245 -5.62 -14.94 -15.73
CA GLN A 245 -5.72 -16.13 -16.57
C GLN A 245 -4.97 -15.98 -17.90
N SER A 246 -5.02 -14.78 -18.50
CA SER A 246 -4.49 -14.52 -19.84
C SER A 246 -2.97 -14.36 -19.85
N CYS A 247 -2.39 -13.58 -18.94
CA CYS A 247 -0.95 -13.28 -18.96
C CYS A 247 -0.17 -13.80 -17.74
N LYS A 248 -0.85 -14.47 -16.80
CA LYS A 248 -0.26 -15.08 -15.59
C LYS A 248 0.39 -14.10 -14.61
N SER A 249 0.20 -12.79 -14.78
CA SER A 249 0.65 -11.80 -13.79
C SER A 249 -0.09 -11.99 -12.47
N GLN A 250 0.60 -11.88 -11.34
CA GLN A 250 -0.05 -11.88 -10.03
C GLN A 250 -0.88 -10.60 -9.88
N LEU A 251 -2.18 -10.78 -9.61
CA LEU A 251 -3.14 -9.68 -9.48
C LEU A 251 -3.43 -9.33 -8.01
N GLY A 252 -3.28 -10.30 -7.11
CA GLY A 252 -3.78 -10.16 -5.76
C GLY A 252 -3.54 -11.39 -4.90
N VAL A 253 -4.30 -11.46 -3.81
CA VAL A 253 -4.36 -12.59 -2.89
C VAL A 253 -5.80 -12.96 -2.54
N LEU A 254 -6.04 -14.25 -2.34
CA LEU A 254 -7.25 -14.82 -1.78
C LEU A 254 -6.97 -15.12 -0.30
N ASN A 255 -7.78 -14.58 0.59
CA ASN A 255 -7.62 -14.79 2.03
C ASN A 255 -8.01 -16.24 2.39
N ASP A 256 -7.36 -16.78 3.42
CA ASP A 256 -7.51 -18.15 3.94
C ASP A 256 -8.92 -18.73 4.04
N GLN A 257 -9.89 -17.91 4.42
CA GLN A 257 -11.27 -18.35 4.57
C GLN A 257 -11.96 -18.56 3.20
N GLY A 258 -11.25 -18.32 2.09
CA GLY A 258 -11.74 -18.42 0.71
C GLY A 258 -12.82 -17.41 0.34
N THR A 259 -13.23 -16.53 1.25
CA THR A 259 -14.43 -15.71 1.07
C THR A 259 -14.16 -14.35 0.43
N SER A 260 -12.90 -13.91 0.40
CA SER A 260 -12.52 -12.57 -0.06
C SER A 260 -11.23 -12.55 -0.85
N VAL A 261 -11.22 -11.76 -1.92
CA VAL A 261 -10.08 -11.55 -2.81
C VAL A 261 -9.63 -10.10 -2.68
N SER A 262 -8.34 -9.88 -2.40
CA SER A 262 -7.70 -8.57 -2.43
C SER A 262 -6.91 -8.41 -3.73
N LEU A 263 -7.40 -7.58 -4.66
CA LEU A 263 -6.70 -7.25 -5.90
C LEU A 263 -5.83 -6.01 -5.70
N PHE A 264 -4.54 -6.08 -6.02
CA PHE A 264 -3.61 -4.95 -5.85
C PHE A 264 -3.91 -3.84 -6.85
N LYS A 265 -4.01 -2.60 -6.37
CA LYS A 265 -4.32 -1.41 -7.18
C LYS A 265 -3.33 -1.21 -8.33
N TRP A 266 -2.05 -1.49 -8.12
CA TRP A 266 -1.03 -1.37 -9.16
C TRP A 266 -1.08 -2.47 -10.22
N GLN A 267 -1.84 -3.55 -10.02
CA GLN A 267 -1.95 -4.68 -10.94
C GLN A 267 -3.23 -4.68 -11.80
N VAL A 268 -4.19 -3.79 -11.49
CA VAL A 268 -5.48 -3.74 -12.17
C VAL A 268 -5.80 -2.33 -12.67
N LEU A 269 -6.82 -2.23 -13.52
CA LEU A 269 -7.39 -0.99 -14.01
C LEU A 269 -8.89 -0.97 -13.71
N VAL A 270 -9.36 0.16 -13.21
CA VAL A 270 -10.76 0.48 -12.94
C VAL A 270 -11.07 1.83 -13.59
N ASN A 271 -12.31 2.04 -14.03
CA ASN A 271 -12.68 3.35 -14.57
C ASN A 271 -12.87 4.36 -13.44
N GLU A 272 -12.36 5.58 -13.64
CA GLU A 272 -12.51 6.67 -12.68
C GLU A 272 -13.80 7.47 -12.93
N GLU A 273 -14.46 7.88 -11.85
CA GLU A 273 -15.57 8.83 -11.86
C GLU A 273 -15.02 10.25 -12.06
N ASN A 274 -15.62 11.02 -12.98
CA ASN A 274 -15.16 12.36 -13.39
C ASN A 274 -13.72 12.42 -13.89
N ARG A 275 -13.49 11.94 -15.12
CA ARG A 275 -12.21 12.12 -15.84
C ARG A 275 -11.84 13.61 -15.97
N GLY A 276 -11.07 14.13 -15.02
CA GLY A 276 -10.10 15.18 -15.30
C GLY A 276 -9.08 14.71 -16.34
N SER A 277 -8.29 15.60 -16.91
CA SER A 277 -7.29 15.27 -17.93
C SER A 277 -6.35 14.14 -17.48
N SER A 278 -6.57 12.92 -18.01
CA SER A 278 -5.63 11.80 -18.09
C SER A 278 -4.70 11.59 -16.89
N SER A 279 -5.24 11.23 -15.71
CA SER A 279 -4.41 10.68 -14.64
C SER A 279 -3.96 9.25 -15.00
N GLU A 280 -2.66 8.95 -14.81
CA GLU A 280 -2.17 7.58 -14.94
C GLU A 280 -2.65 6.73 -13.75
N PRO A 281 -3.02 5.45 -13.95
CA PRO A 281 -3.47 4.60 -12.85
C PRO A 281 -2.37 4.39 -11.78
N PRO A 282 -2.73 4.19 -10.50
CA PRO A 282 -1.80 4.03 -9.39
C PRO A 282 -0.66 3.06 -9.67
N LYS A 283 0.58 3.45 -9.38
CA LYS A 283 1.77 2.61 -9.45
C LYS A 283 2.09 2.06 -8.06
N LEU A 284 2.96 1.06 -8.00
CA LEU A 284 3.42 0.50 -6.74
C LEU A 284 4.06 1.57 -5.84
N SER A 285 4.84 2.49 -6.42
CA SER A 285 5.42 3.65 -5.70
C SER A 285 4.36 4.51 -5.03
N HIS A 286 3.23 4.78 -5.70
CA HIS A 286 2.12 5.56 -5.14
C HIS A 286 1.51 4.86 -3.93
N CYS A 287 1.28 3.54 -4.05
CA CYS A 287 0.66 2.73 -3.00
C CYS A 287 1.59 2.57 -1.80
N LEU A 288 2.89 2.29 -2.02
CA LEU A 288 3.87 2.23 -0.94
C LEU A 288 4.05 3.57 -0.24
N SER A 289 4.13 4.69 -0.98
CA SER A 289 4.21 6.03 -0.38
C SER A 289 3.03 6.28 0.55
N ALA A 290 1.80 5.99 0.09
CA ALA A 290 0.61 6.16 0.89
C ALA A 290 0.62 5.27 2.15
N MET A 291 1.04 4.02 2.02
CA MET A 291 1.16 3.07 3.12
C MET A 291 2.21 3.51 4.16
N LEU A 292 3.40 3.95 3.73
CA LEU A 292 4.44 4.46 4.63
C LEU A 292 3.98 5.72 5.39
N LEU A 293 3.33 6.65 4.69
CA LEU A 293 2.84 7.87 5.30
C LEU A 293 1.68 7.61 6.27
N ALA A 294 0.80 6.66 5.96
CA ALA A 294 -0.25 6.22 6.88
C ALA A 294 0.35 5.53 8.11
N THR A 295 1.32 4.62 7.92
CA THR A 295 2.04 3.96 9.01
C THR A 295 2.74 4.97 9.92
N MET A 296 3.42 5.97 9.35
CA MET A 296 4.11 7.01 10.12
C MET A 296 3.12 7.91 10.88
N ALA A 297 2.00 8.28 10.26
CA ALA A 297 0.95 9.07 10.92
C ALA A 297 0.29 8.31 12.09
N ARG A 298 0.15 6.99 11.96
CA ARG A 298 -0.44 6.09 12.97
C ARG A 298 0.50 5.80 14.14
N SER A 299 1.72 5.39 13.84
CA SER A 299 2.67 4.87 14.84
C SER A 299 3.62 5.93 15.38
N GLY A 300 3.73 7.08 14.71
CA GLY A 300 4.82 8.05 14.92
C GLY A 300 6.19 7.53 14.46
N CYS A 301 6.27 6.30 13.94
CA CYS A 301 7.51 5.66 13.50
C CYS A 301 7.77 5.96 12.03
N SER A 302 8.98 6.45 11.73
CA SER A 302 9.38 6.78 10.36
C SER A 302 10.13 5.65 9.65
N LYS A 303 10.40 4.54 10.34
CA LYS A 303 11.11 3.39 9.79
C LYS A 303 10.20 2.19 9.64
N SER A 304 10.45 1.37 8.63
CA SER A 304 9.73 0.13 8.40
C SER A 304 10.62 -0.96 7.84
N ILE A 305 10.34 -2.21 8.18
CA ILE A 305 10.82 -3.39 7.47
C ILE A 305 9.71 -3.84 6.52
N ILE A 306 10.04 -3.95 5.24
CA ILE A 306 9.15 -4.54 4.26
C ILE A 306 9.38 -6.06 4.26
N LEU A 307 8.37 -6.79 4.71
CA LEU A 307 8.36 -8.25 4.82
C LEU A 307 7.60 -8.86 3.63
N PRO A 308 8.02 -10.02 3.13
CA PRO A 308 7.25 -10.76 2.14
C PRO A 308 5.91 -11.19 2.75
N LEU A 309 4.83 -10.97 2.02
CA LEU A 309 3.52 -11.52 2.36
C LEU A 309 3.62 -13.05 2.35
N ARG A 310 3.10 -13.71 3.39
CA ARG A 310 3.04 -15.18 3.42
C ARG A 310 2.01 -15.66 2.41
N ILE A 311 2.51 -16.18 1.29
CA ILE A 311 1.70 -16.72 0.19
C ILE A 311 2.06 -18.19 0.03
N GLN A 312 1.08 -19.08 0.11
CA GLN A 312 1.29 -20.50 -0.10
C GLN A 312 1.32 -20.78 -1.62
N ASP A 313 2.52 -20.90 -2.17
CA ASP A 313 2.73 -21.38 -3.54
C ASP A 313 3.00 -22.88 -3.52
N GLN A 314 2.03 -23.70 -3.95
CA GLN A 314 2.26 -25.14 -4.13
C GLN A 314 3.39 -25.45 -5.12
N ARG A 315 3.78 -24.50 -5.98
CA ARG A 315 4.94 -24.62 -6.88
C ARG A 315 6.29 -24.64 -6.15
N ALA A 316 6.36 -24.12 -4.92
CA ALA A 316 7.60 -24.02 -4.15
C ALA A 316 7.86 -25.24 -3.24
N GLN A 317 6.90 -26.16 -3.09
CA GLN A 317 7.13 -27.38 -2.30
C GLN A 317 8.12 -28.36 -2.96
N ASP A 318 8.32 -28.29 -4.28
CA ASP A 318 9.26 -29.16 -5.00
C ASP A 318 10.72 -28.67 -5.00
N ASP A 319 11.00 -27.42 -4.58
CA ASP A 319 12.34 -26.80 -4.68
C ASP A 319 13.02 -26.56 -3.32
N SER A 320 12.47 -27.11 -2.25
CA SER A 320 12.96 -27.00 -0.86
C SER A 320 14.33 -27.68 -0.59
N ARG A 321 15.12 -27.94 -1.64
CA ARG A 321 16.50 -28.45 -1.55
C ARG A 321 17.56 -27.59 -2.24
N VAL A 322 17.23 -26.40 -2.76
CA VAL A 322 18.24 -25.57 -3.43
C VAL A 322 18.68 -24.40 -2.53
N ASN A 323 19.83 -24.62 -1.89
CA ASN A 323 20.82 -23.67 -1.37
C ASN A 323 20.34 -22.46 -0.55
N GLY A 324 20.87 -22.35 0.68
CA GLY A 324 20.65 -21.23 1.61
C GLY A 324 21.08 -19.87 1.06
N THR A 325 20.24 -19.28 0.21
CA THR A 325 20.31 -17.86 -0.13
C THR A 325 19.88 -17.08 1.11
N THR A 326 20.80 -16.28 1.66
CA THR A 326 20.46 -15.33 2.71
C THR A 326 19.37 -14.40 2.18
N GLU A 327 18.16 -14.53 2.71
CA GLU A 327 17.05 -13.64 2.36
C GLU A 327 17.32 -12.27 3.01
N TYR A 328 17.39 -11.24 2.16
CA TYR A 328 17.56 -9.87 2.59
C TYR A 328 16.23 -9.14 2.52
N LEU A 329 15.90 -8.43 3.59
CA LEU A 329 14.70 -7.63 3.72
C LEU A 329 15.01 -6.15 3.48
N LEU A 330 14.02 -5.42 2.97
CA LEU A 330 14.15 -3.99 2.72
C LEU A 330 13.83 -3.22 4.01
N ASN A 331 14.84 -2.56 4.57
CA ASN A 331 14.66 -1.60 5.65
C ASN A 331 14.57 -0.19 5.03
N ILE A 332 13.46 0.50 5.27
CA ILE A 332 13.16 1.81 4.70
C ILE A 332 12.87 2.83 5.81
N TRP A 333 13.36 4.05 5.62
CA TRP A 333 13.23 5.15 6.56
C TRP A 333 12.73 6.40 5.82
N VAL A 334 11.53 6.86 6.15
CA VAL A 334 10.97 8.12 5.67
C VAL A 334 11.74 9.29 6.29
N PHE A 335 12.58 9.95 5.49
CA PHE A 335 13.35 11.11 5.93
C PHE A 335 12.59 12.42 5.71
N ASN A 336 11.88 12.53 4.59
CA ASN A 336 10.99 13.65 4.32
C ASN A 336 9.74 13.16 3.58
N SER A 337 8.58 13.36 4.20
CA SER A 337 7.26 12.91 3.71
C SER A 337 6.67 13.77 2.59
N ASN A 338 7.25 14.95 2.35
CA ASN A 338 6.71 15.91 1.41
C ASN A 338 7.83 16.69 0.74
N ILE A 339 8.32 16.15 -0.37
CA ILE A 339 9.21 16.87 -1.28
C ILE A 339 8.57 16.97 -2.66
N THR A 340 8.96 18.02 -3.39
CA THR A 340 8.72 18.12 -4.82
C THR A 340 10.07 18.29 -5.49
N PHE A 341 10.37 17.45 -6.48
CA PHE A 341 11.65 17.50 -7.19
C PHE A 341 11.42 17.66 -8.70
N SER A 342 12.48 18.08 -9.38
CA SER A 342 12.50 18.18 -10.83
C SER A 342 13.85 17.72 -11.35
N SER A 343 13.85 17.05 -12.49
CA SER A 343 15.05 16.49 -13.09
C SER A 343 14.94 16.48 -14.60
N THR A 344 16.06 16.76 -15.28
CA THR A 344 16.16 16.60 -16.74
C THR A 344 16.08 15.13 -17.18
N LYS A 345 16.16 14.17 -16.24
CA LYS A 345 15.96 12.74 -16.48
C LYS A 345 14.50 12.30 -16.33
N GLU A 346 13.60 13.19 -15.91
CA GLU A 346 12.21 12.87 -15.61
C GLU A 346 11.28 13.84 -16.32
N ALA A 347 10.66 13.37 -17.39
CA ALA A 347 9.84 14.18 -18.28
C ALA A 347 8.58 14.74 -17.59
N ARG A 348 8.06 14.06 -16.55
CA ARG A 348 6.85 14.47 -15.81
C ARG A 348 7.14 15.47 -14.69
N SER A 349 8.37 15.99 -14.59
CA SER A 349 8.74 16.99 -13.60
C SER A 349 7.82 18.24 -13.67
N PRO A 350 7.44 18.84 -12.52
CA PRO A 350 7.82 18.47 -11.16
C PRO A 350 7.02 17.29 -10.60
N ILE A 351 7.67 16.46 -9.77
CA ILE A 351 7.06 15.28 -9.14
C ILE A 351 7.03 15.42 -7.63
N ARG A 352 5.86 15.15 -7.01
CA ARG A 352 5.71 15.02 -5.56
C ARG A 352 6.18 13.64 -5.12
N ALA A 353 7.02 13.59 -4.09
CA ALA A 353 7.61 12.35 -3.62
C ALA A 353 7.81 12.33 -2.10
N VAL A 354 8.08 11.13 -1.59
CA VAL A 354 8.64 10.86 -0.27
C VAL A 354 10.13 10.60 -0.46
N LYS A 355 10.97 11.36 0.25
CA LYS A 355 12.41 11.09 0.32
C LYS A 355 12.65 10.04 1.40
N VAL A 356 13.22 8.91 0.99
CA VAL A 356 13.51 7.80 1.89
C VAL A 356 15.00 7.49 1.92
N PHE A 357 15.43 6.94 3.04
CA PHE A 357 16.68 6.20 3.15
C PHE A 357 16.36 4.71 3.16
N TYR A 358 17.13 3.90 2.44
CA TYR A 358 16.89 2.46 2.38
C TYR A 358 18.19 1.66 2.40
N ARG A 359 18.10 0.44 2.93
CA ARG A 359 19.18 -0.54 2.94
C ARG A 359 18.60 -1.95 3.02
N MET A 360 19.41 -2.93 2.64
CA MET A 360 19.09 -4.33 2.82
C MET A 360 19.58 -4.80 4.20
N VAL A 361 18.79 -5.62 4.88
CA VAL A 361 19.10 -6.22 6.19
C VAL A 361 18.85 -7.73 6.16
N THR A 362 19.54 -8.50 7.00
CA THR A 362 19.25 -9.94 7.13
C THR A 362 17.97 -10.15 7.94
N GLN A 363 17.36 -11.34 7.84
CA GLN A 363 16.22 -11.72 8.68
C GLN A 363 16.51 -11.51 10.18
N ALA A 364 17.63 -12.02 10.68
CA ALA A 364 18.01 -11.88 12.09
C ALA A 364 18.18 -10.41 12.54
N GLU A 365 18.65 -9.54 11.64
CA GLU A 365 18.71 -8.11 11.93
C GLU A 365 17.31 -7.48 11.94
N ALA A 366 16.43 -7.85 11.01
CA ALA A 366 15.06 -7.39 10.98
C ALA A 366 14.28 -7.80 12.24
N ASP A 367 14.37 -9.07 12.65
CA ASP A 367 13.72 -9.58 13.87
C ASP A 367 14.18 -8.79 15.09
N LYS A 368 15.50 -8.55 15.22
CA LYS A 368 16.05 -7.73 16.30
C LYS A 368 15.54 -6.28 16.27
N LEU A 369 15.37 -5.70 15.08
CA LEU A 369 14.83 -4.36 14.93
C LEU A 369 13.34 -4.30 15.32
N LEU A 370 12.56 -5.32 14.98
CA LEU A 370 11.13 -5.39 15.28
C LEU A 370 10.84 -5.72 16.75
N ASP A 371 11.60 -6.66 17.35
CA ASP A 371 11.37 -7.16 18.72
C ASP A 371 11.89 -6.23 19.83
N SER A 372 12.58 -5.13 19.47
CA SER A 372 13.06 -4.17 20.45
C SER A 372 11.89 -3.49 21.17
N MET A 373 11.88 -3.55 22.51
CA MET A 373 10.88 -2.87 23.37
C MET A 373 10.77 -1.35 23.16
N THR A 374 11.76 -0.75 22.50
CA THR A 374 11.80 0.69 22.16
C THR A 374 11.89 0.89 20.64
N SER A 375 11.45 -0.10 19.86
CA SER A 375 11.58 -0.07 18.40
C SER A 375 10.82 1.12 17.81
N ASP A 376 11.50 1.86 16.95
CA ASP A 376 10.92 2.89 16.09
C ASP A 376 10.67 2.37 14.67
N VAL A 377 10.54 1.05 14.54
CA VAL A 377 10.42 0.31 13.27
C VAL A 377 9.09 -0.44 13.24
N GLN A 378 8.39 -0.35 12.12
CA GLN A 378 7.13 -1.06 11.88
C GLN A 378 7.29 -2.12 10.79
N ASP A 379 6.46 -3.14 10.78
CA ASP A 379 6.37 -4.11 9.70
C ASP A 379 5.35 -3.68 8.65
N ILE A 380 5.66 -3.98 7.39
CA ILE A 380 4.78 -3.77 6.25
C ILE A 380 4.90 -5.00 5.35
N TYR A 381 3.77 -5.61 5.00
CA TYR A 381 3.74 -6.80 4.17
C TYR A 381 3.45 -6.46 2.71
N LEU A 382 4.27 -6.98 1.79
CA LEU A 382 4.07 -6.84 0.36
C LEU A 382 4.41 -8.15 -0.37
N PRO A 383 3.83 -8.41 -1.56
CA PRO A 383 4.26 -9.52 -2.41
C PRO A 383 5.76 -9.43 -2.72
N THR A 384 6.46 -10.56 -2.75
CA THR A 384 7.91 -10.62 -2.99
C THR A 384 8.30 -9.91 -4.29
N ASP A 385 7.52 -10.08 -5.36
CA ASP A 385 7.76 -9.40 -6.64
C ASP A 385 7.66 -7.87 -6.52
N ALA A 386 6.72 -7.38 -5.70
CA ALA A 386 6.58 -5.95 -5.42
C ALA A 386 7.78 -5.42 -4.63
N ILE A 387 8.32 -6.18 -3.67
CA ILE A 387 9.53 -5.79 -2.92
C ILE A 387 10.72 -5.61 -3.88
N ARG A 388 10.90 -6.52 -4.84
CA ARG A 388 11.97 -6.39 -5.85
C ARG A 388 11.76 -5.17 -6.73
N GLU A 389 10.53 -4.95 -7.22
CA GLU A 389 10.19 -3.76 -8.01
C GLU A 389 10.44 -2.45 -7.23
N ILE A 390 10.14 -2.41 -5.93
CA ILE A 390 10.42 -1.25 -5.07
C ILE A 390 11.93 -0.99 -4.98
N ILE A 391 12.75 -2.02 -4.82
CA ILE A 391 14.21 -1.87 -4.79
C ILE A 391 14.70 -1.26 -6.11
N ASP A 392 14.19 -1.75 -7.25
CA ASP A 392 14.54 -1.22 -8.58
C ASP A 392 14.08 0.24 -8.76
N ILE A 393 12.89 0.61 -8.27
CA ILE A 393 12.39 1.99 -8.26
C ILE A 393 13.30 2.88 -7.41
N LEU A 394 13.66 2.44 -6.21
CA LEU A 394 14.53 3.19 -5.29
C LEU A 394 15.93 3.37 -5.89
N ASP A 395 16.51 2.33 -6.46
CA ASP A 395 17.81 2.36 -7.13
C ASP A 395 17.80 3.28 -8.35
N SER A 396 16.75 3.20 -9.18
CA SER A 396 16.56 4.09 -10.32
C SER A 396 16.44 5.56 -9.88
N SER A 397 15.67 5.83 -8.82
CA SER A 397 15.48 7.17 -8.28
C SER A 397 16.76 7.75 -7.64
N ASN A 398 17.64 6.90 -7.11
CA ASN A 398 18.94 7.31 -6.58
C ASN A 398 19.79 8.03 -7.65
N HIS A 399 19.70 7.59 -8.90
CA HIS A 399 20.41 8.24 -10.02
C HIS A 399 19.89 9.63 -10.40
N VAL A 400 18.70 10.00 -9.92
CA VAL A 400 18.15 11.36 -10.05
C VAL A 400 18.78 12.30 -9.04
N THR A 401 19.17 11.79 -7.87
CA THR A 401 19.87 12.58 -6.85
C THR A 401 21.31 12.89 -7.26
N SER A 402 21.80 14.06 -6.83
CA SER A 402 23.20 14.49 -6.96
C SER A 402 24.13 13.44 -6.36
N ASN A 403 25.31 13.24 -6.97
CA ASN A 403 26.26 12.20 -6.54
C ASN A 403 26.58 12.25 -5.03
N ASN A 404 26.69 13.46 -4.46
CA ASN A 404 26.98 13.66 -3.04
C ASN A 404 25.81 13.31 -2.11
N ASP A 405 24.58 13.28 -2.63
CA ASP A 405 23.35 13.06 -1.86
C ASP A 405 22.79 11.65 -2.06
N ARG A 406 23.51 10.76 -2.74
CA ARG A 406 23.07 9.39 -3.04
C ARG A 406 23.14 8.45 -1.85
N GLN A 407 23.98 8.75 -0.86
CA GLN A 407 24.19 7.90 0.30
C GLN A 407 24.34 8.73 1.57
N LEU A 408 23.82 8.21 2.67
CA LEU A 408 24.04 8.71 4.01
C LEU A 408 24.55 7.56 4.87
N LYS A 409 25.86 7.53 5.14
CA LYS A 409 26.53 6.40 5.80
C LYS A 409 26.26 5.11 5.03
N ASN A 410 25.62 4.12 5.67
CA ASN A 410 25.25 2.83 5.09
C ASN A 410 23.85 2.80 4.44
N TRP A 411 23.19 3.96 4.33
CA TRP A 411 21.87 4.07 3.70
C TRP A 411 21.99 4.67 2.30
N LYS A 412 21.25 4.10 1.35
CA LYS A 412 21.03 4.72 0.03
C LYS A 412 19.85 5.69 0.12
N VAL A 413 19.83 6.71 -0.73
CA VAL A 413 18.74 7.69 -0.82
C VAL A 413 17.82 7.35 -1.98
N GLY A 414 16.52 7.25 -1.74
CA GLY A 414 15.52 7.00 -2.77
C GLY A 414 14.39 8.03 -2.75
N LEU A 415 13.65 8.11 -3.85
CA LEU A 415 12.45 8.92 -4.00
C LEU A 415 11.30 8.00 -4.39
N LEU A 416 10.25 7.98 -3.56
CA LEU A 416 8.99 7.29 -3.88
C LEU A 416 7.95 8.31 -4.30
N GLU A 417 7.44 8.18 -5.52
CA GLU A 417 6.43 9.08 -6.05
C GLU A 417 5.13 9.00 -5.22
N LYS A 418 4.52 10.16 -4.97
CA LYS A 418 3.23 10.28 -4.29
C LYS A 418 2.09 10.32 -5.30
N TRP A 419 0.97 9.71 -4.95
CA TRP A 419 -0.26 9.87 -5.73
C TRP A 419 -0.72 11.32 -5.75
N VAL A 420 -1.12 11.81 -6.91
CA VAL A 420 -1.80 13.09 -7.08
C VAL A 420 -3.15 12.77 -7.72
N GLY A 421 -4.23 12.89 -6.94
CA GLY A 421 -5.58 12.61 -7.42
C GLY A 421 -6.12 13.72 -8.32
N ASN A 422 -7.27 13.47 -8.97
CA ASN A 422 -7.97 14.49 -9.75
C ASN A 422 -8.55 15.55 -8.78
N GLY A 423 -7.86 16.67 -8.60
CA GLY A 423 -8.35 17.81 -7.81
C GLY A 423 -7.41 18.33 -6.70
N GLY A 424 -6.14 17.95 -6.71
CA GLY A 424 -5.12 18.43 -5.75
C GLY A 424 -4.02 19.26 -6.38
#